data_AF-A0A7C5MAZ0-F1
#
_entry.id   AF-A0A7C5MAZ0-F1
#
_cell.length_a   1.000
_cell.length_b   1.000
_cell.length_c   1.000
_cell.angle_alpha   90.00
_cell.angle_beta   90.00
_cell.angle_gamma   90.00
#
_symmetry.space_group_name_H-M   'P 1'
#
loop_
_entity.id
_entity.type
_entity.pdbx_description
1 polymer ?
#
loop_
_entity_poly.entity_id
_entity_poly.type
_entity_poly.pdbx_seq_one_letter_code
_entity_poly.pdbx_strand_id
1 'polypeptide(L)'
;MPENKREDLLKGIIDIHIHTAPDVRPRRLSDLELAAEARRVGARAIVIKSHVVPTMDRAWIAQQATPGIQVFGGITLNPQIGGLNLAAVESAVKMGAKFVWLPTAWSANDRRRAGHNDGVETVVDGKVVPALVSILKLIAEHNLVLGTGHLSPAESLVVVAEARKQGVQKIVVNHPEWTSVDMSIAQQRELAAFG
;
A
#
# COMPACT_ATOMS: atom_id res chain seq x y z
N MET A 1 25.84 -17.81 -5.85
CA MET A 1 24.93 -18.50 -6.78
C MET A 1 25.10 -17.87 -8.16
N PRO A 2 25.23 -18.67 -9.23
CA PRO A 2 25.26 -18.14 -10.61
C PRO A 2 23.96 -17.39 -10.93
N GLU A 3 24.05 -16.39 -11.81
CA GLU A 3 22.99 -15.43 -12.13
C GLU A 3 21.66 -16.09 -12.50
N ASN A 4 21.69 -17.14 -13.34
CA ASN A 4 20.51 -17.91 -13.73
C ASN A 4 19.75 -18.54 -12.55
N LYS A 5 20.44 -18.93 -11.47
CA LYS A 5 19.77 -19.49 -10.27
C LYS A 5 19.05 -18.43 -9.43
N ARG A 6 19.43 -17.15 -9.55
CA ARG A 6 18.75 -16.06 -8.83
C ARG A 6 17.46 -15.65 -9.52
N GLU A 7 17.46 -15.59 -10.86
CA GLU A 7 16.26 -15.27 -11.64
C GLU A 7 15.20 -16.36 -11.54
N ASP A 8 15.60 -17.63 -11.40
CA ASP A 8 14.65 -18.72 -11.16
C ASP A 8 13.80 -18.52 -9.89
N LEU A 9 14.30 -17.82 -8.88
CA LEU A 9 13.54 -17.49 -7.66
C LEU A 9 12.44 -16.44 -7.91
N LEU A 10 12.52 -15.69 -9.02
CA LEU A 10 11.55 -14.66 -9.38
C LEU A 10 10.43 -15.21 -10.27
N LYS A 11 10.55 -16.44 -10.76
CA LYS A 11 9.49 -17.06 -11.57
C LYS A 11 8.23 -17.27 -10.73
N GLY A 12 7.11 -16.73 -11.20
CA GLY A 12 5.80 -16.87 -10.59
C GLY A 12 5.55 -15.99 -9.35
N ILE A 13 6.53 -15.19 -8.91
CA ILE A 13 6.34 -14.33 -7.72
C ILE A 13 5.36 -13.19 -8.00
N ILE A 14 4.86 -12.60 -6.92
CA ILE A 14 4.13 -11.34 -6.95
C ILE A 14 4.85 -10.36 -6.05
N ASP A 15 5.41 -9.30 -6.62
CA ASP A 15 5.97 -8.21 -5.83
C ASP A 15 4.90 -7.14 -5.62
N ILE A 16 4.53 -6.92 -4.35
CA ILE A 16 3.33 -6.15 -3.97
C ILE A 16 3.61 -4.69 -3.59
N HIS A 17 4.86 -4.23 -3.65
CA HIS A 17 5.16 -2.86 -3.23
C HIS A 17 6.42 -2.31 -3.92
N ILE A 18 6.25 -1.78 -5.13
CA ILE A 18 7.34 -1.18 -5.90
C ILE A 18 7.02 0.28 -6.23
N HIS A 19 8.02 1.15 -6.16
CA HIS A 19 7.90 2.54 -6.56
C HIS A 19 8.58 2.81 -7.91
N THR A 20 7.82 3.33 -8.88
CA THR A 20 8.23 3.55 -10.27
C THR A 20 8.07 5.00 -10.70
N ALA A 21 8.88 5.43 -11.67
CA ALA A 21 8.76 6.73 -12.30
C ALA A 21 7.51 6.79 -13.21
N PRO A 22 6.85 7.95 -13.35
CA PRO A 22 7.19 9.23 -12.70
C PRO A 22 6.82 9.27 -11.21
N ASP A 23 7.62 10.00 -10.43
CA ASP A 23 7.42 10.26 -8.99
C ASP A 23 8.21 11.55 -8.61
N VAL A 24 7.86 12.17 -7.49
CA VAL A 24 8.61 13.30 -6.91
C VAL A 24 9.98 12.89 -6.39
N ARG A 25 10.19 11.60 -6.14
CA ARG A 25 11.51 11.02 -5.84
C ARG A 25 12.02 10.28 -7.06
N PRO A 26 13.29 10.48 -7.49
CA PRO A 26 13.87 9.71 -8.57
C PRO A 26 13.71 8.21 -8.34
N ARG A 27 13.13 7.50 -9.33
CA ARG A 27 12.95 6.04 -9.30
C ARG A 27 13.85 5.40 -10.34
N ARG A 28 14.28 4.17 -10.04
CA ARG A 28 15.21 3.43 -10.89
C ARG A 28 14.59 3.03 -12.24
N LEU A 29 13.30 2.70 -12.24
CA LEU A 29 12.57 2.22 -13.42
C LEU A 29 11.25 3.00 -13.54
N SER A 30 10.82 3.24 -14.76
CA SER A 30 9.45 3.61 -15.11
C SER A 30 8.50 2.42 -14.99
N ASP A 31 7.20 2.67 -15.09
CA ASP A 31 6.18 1.60 -15.10
C ASP A 31 6.41 0.58 -16.22
N LEU A 32 6.80 1.06 -17.41
CA LEU A 32 7.02 0.23 -18.59
C LEU A 32 8.29 -0.61 -18.45
N GLU A 33 9.38 -0.01 -17.99
CA GLU A 33 10.65 -0.71 -17.76
C GLU A 33 10.48 -1.78 -16.67
N LEU A 34 9.77 -1.45 -15.58
CA LEU A 34 9.50 -2.44 -14.54
C LEU A 34 8.63 -3.60 -15.05
N ALA A 35 7.57 -3.31 -15.81
CA ALA A 35 6.73 -4.35 -16.39
C ALA A 35 7.51 -5.26 -17.35
N ALA A 36 8.40 -4.69 -18.18
CA ALA A 36 9.27 -5.44 -19.08
C ALA A 36 10.24 -6.36 -18.30
N GLU A 37 10.89 -5.84 -17.25
CA GLU A 37 11.78 -6.64 -16.41
C GLU A 37 11.04 -7.74 -15.65
N ALA A 38 9.88 -7.42 -15.07
CA ALA A 38 9.03 -8.41 -14.39
C ALA A 38 8.62 -9.55 -15.33
N ARG A 39 8.25 -9.23 -16.58
CA ARG A 39 7.98 -10.23 -17.61
C ARG A 39 9.22 -11.05 -17.95
N ARG A 40 10.38 -10.39 -18.14
CA ARG A 40 11.64 -11.04 -18.51
C ARG A 40 12.05 -12.11 -17.51
N VAL A 41 11.92 -11.82 -16.21
CA VAL A 41 12.26 -12.77 -15.12
C VAL A 41 11.14 -13.78 -14.82
N GLY A 42 9.99 -13.67 -15.50
CA GLY A 42 8.86 -14.57 -15.33
C GLY A 42 8.04 -14.35 -14.07
N ALA A 43 8.04 -13.14 -13.49
CA ALA A 43 7.15 -12.80 -12.39
C ALA A 43 5.68 -12.94 -12.83
N ARG A 44 4.80 -13.30 -11.90
CA ARG A 44 3.36 -13.45 -12.17
C ARG A 44 2.66 -12.09 -12.19
N ALA A 45 3.01 -11.21 -11.26
CA ALA A 45 2.42 -9.89 -11.17
C ALA A 45 3.32 -8.92 -10.40
N ILE A 46 3.06 -7.62 -10.59
CA ILE A 46 3.67 -6.54 -9.82
C ILE A 46 2.60 -5.55 -9.35
N VAL A 47 2.84 -4.88 -8.23
CA VAL A 47 2.01 -3.77 -7.74
C VAL A 47 2.87 -2.51 -7.64
N ILE A 48 2.52 -1.50 -8.44
CA ILE A 48 3.18 -0.20 -8.42
C ILE A 48 2.48 0.75 -7.44
N LYS A 49 3.27 1.53 -6.71
CA LYS A 49 2.82 2.44 -5.66
C LYS A 49 3.49 3.80 -5.80
N SER A 50 2.72 4.86 -5.54
CA SER A 50 3.24 6.20 -5.33
C SER A 50 2.75 6.74 -3.99
N HIS A 51 3.55 7.62 -3.38
CA HIS A 51 3.16 8.35 -2.17
C HIS A 51 2.28 9.56 -2.50
N VAL A 52 2.25 10.03 -3.74
CA VAL A 52 1.68 11.35 -4.07
C VAL A 52 0.54 11.30 -5.07
N VAL A 53 0.48 10.27 -5.91
CA VAL A 53 -0.57 10.09 -6.92
C VAL A 53 -1.09 8.66 -6.91
N PRO A 54 -2.32 8.42 -7.38
CA PRO A 54 -2.78 7.06 -7.64
C PRO A 54 -1.93 6.36 -8.72
N THR A 55 -1.99 5.03 -8.77
CA THR A 55 -1.19 4.22 -9.71
C THR A 55 -1.98 3.15 -10.47
N MET A 56 -3.27 2.99 -10.20
CA MET A 56 -4.14 2.03 -10.92
C MET A 56 -4.30 2.37 -12.41
N ASP A 57 -4.33 3.66 -12.74
CA ASP A 57 -4.34 4.20 -14.10
C ASP A 57 -3.03 3.86 -14.85
N ARG A 58 -1.89 4.14 -14.22
CA ARG A 58 -0.56 3.83 -14.75
C ARG A 58 -0.35 2.33 -14.89
N ALA A 59 -0.83 1.55 -13.92
CA ALA A 59 -0.76 0.10 -13.95
C ALA A 59 -1.53 -0.46 -15.14
N TRP A 60 -2.73 0.07 -15.39
CA TRP A 60 -3.52 -0.31 -16.56
C TRP A 60 -2.75 -0.05 -17.87
N ILE A 61 -2.18 1.15 -18.03
CA ILE A 61 -1.38 1.51 -19.23
C ILE A 61 -0.17 0.58 -19.39
N ALA A 62 0.58 0.35 -18.33
CA ALA A 62 1.78 -0.49 -18.37
C ALA A 62 1.47 -1.94 -18.72
N GLN A 63 0.35 -2.46 -18.21
CA GLN A 63 -0.13 -3.79 -18.59
C GLN A 63 -0.52 -3.87 -20.06
N GLN A 64 -1.19 -2.86 -20.62
CA GLN A 64 -1.52 -2.82 -22.05
C GLN A 64 -0.26 -2.80 -22.93
N ALA A 65 0.73 -2.00 -22.52
CA ALA A 65 1.99 -1.87 -23.25
C ALA A 65 2.89 -3.11 -23.12
N THR A 66 2.70 -3.93 -22.08
CA THR A 66 3.51 -5.13 -21.81
C THR A 66 2.64 -6.37 -21.65
N PRO A 67 2.12 -6.96 -22.74
CA PRO A 67 1.33 -8.19 -22.66
C PRO A 67 2.11 -9.33 -21.98
N GLY A 68 1.43 -10.17 -21.20
CA GLY A 68 2.05 -11.34 -20.55
C GLY A 68 2.55 -11.11 -19.12
N ILE A 69 2.33 -9.93 -18.54
CA ILE A 69 2.50 -9.66 -17.10
C ILE A 69 1.24 -9.00 -16.55
N GLN A 70 0.90 -9.25 -15.28
CA GLN A 70 -0.15 -8.51 -14.59
C GLN A 70 0.47 -7.33 -13.84
N VAL A 71 -0.09 -6.13 -14.04
CA VAL A 71 0.35 -4.91 -13.34
C VAL A 71 -0.84 -4.34 -12.60
N PHE A 72 -0.68 -4.17 -11.29
CA PHE A 72 -1.70 -3.61 -10.42
C PHE A 72 -1.21 -2.30 -9.80
N GLY A 73 -2.15 -1.48 -9.36
CA GLY A 73 -1.87 -0.25 -8.64
C GLY A 73 -2.88 -0.01 -7.53
N GLY A 74 -2.80 1.18 -6.94
CA GLY A 74 -3.67 1.56 -5.83
C GLY A 74 -3.60 3.05 -5.54
N ILE A 75 -4.01 3.41 -4.33
CA ILE A 75 -4.02 4.80 -3.86
C ILE A 75 -3.44 4.87 -2.44
N THR A 76 -2.58 5.86 -2.19
CA THR A 76 -2.03 6.14 -0.86
C THR A 76 -2.73 7.36 -0.28
N LEU A 77 -3.29 7.25 0.93
CA LEU A 77 -4.15 8.26 1.55
C LEU A 77 -3.39 9.44 2.19
N ASN A 78 -2.41 9.98 1.48
CA ASN A 78 -1.71 11.20 1.88
C ASN A 78 -2.47 12.48 1.45
N PRO A 79 -2.12 13.67 1.98
CA PRO A 79 -2.78 14.93 1.64
C PRO A 79 -2.80 15.30 0.16
N GLN A 80 -1.85 14.81 -0.65
CA GLN A 80 -1.78 15.08 -2.09
C GLN A 80 -3.02 14.56 -2.85
N ILE A 81 -3.74 13.58 -2.30
CA ILE A 81 -5.01 13.08 -2.84
C ILE A 81 -6.22 13.42 -1.94
N GLY A 82 -6.02 14.27 -0.93
CA GLY A 82 -7.05 14.68 0.03
C GLY A 82 -7.10 13.87 1.33
N GLY A 83 -6.08 13.07 1.65
CA GLY A 83 -6.03 12.28 2.89
C GLY A 83 -7.03 11.11 2.88
N LEU A 84 -7.80 10.97 3.97
CA LEU A 84 -8.88 9.97 4.08
C LEU A 84 -10.12 10.38 3.25
N ASN A 85 -9.91 10.58 1.95
CA ASN A 85 -10.92 11.03 1.01
C ASN A 85 -11.67 9.84 0.40
N LEU A 86 -12.90 9.60 0.89
CA LEU A 86 -13.74 8.48 0.43
C LEU A 86 -14.01 8.53 -1.09
N ALA A 87 -14.32 9.71 -1.64
CA ALA A 87 -14.63 9.86 -3.07
C ALA A 87 -13.43 9.51 -3.97
N ALA A 88 -12.21 9.81 -3.51
CA ALA A 88 -10.98 9.41 -4.19
C ALA A 88 -10.81 7.89 -4.17
N VAL A 89 -11.11 7.23 -3.04
CA VAL A 89 -11.05 5.77 -2.94
C VAL A 89 -12.12 5.12 -3.83
N GLU A 90 -13.37 5.58 -3.80
CA GLU A 90 -14.44 5.07 -4.67
C GLU A 90 -14.07 5.14 -6.15
N SER A 91 -13.49 6.27 -6.58
CA SER A 91 -13.01 6.43 -7.95
C SER A 91 -11.86 5.46 -8.24
N ALA A 92 -10.93 5.30 -7.32
CA ALA A 92 -9.83 4.35 -7.44
C ALA A 92 -10.32 2.90 -7.60
N VAL A 93 -11.31 2.49 -6.79
CA VAL A 93 -11.94 1.17 -6.89
C VAL A 93 -12.56 0.97 -8.26
N LYS A 94 -13.36 1.93 -8.74
CA LYS A 94 -14.02 1.87 -10.06
C LYS A 94 -13.01 1.81 -11.21
N MET A 95 -11.84 2.41 -11.04
CA MET A 95 -10.73 2.36 -11.99
C MET A 95 -9.83 1.12 -11.85
N GLY A 96 -10.15 0.19 -10.94
CA GLY A 96 -9.46 -1.10 -10.84
C GLY A 96 -8.31 -1.16 -9.84
N ALA A 97 -8.22 -0.22 -8.88
CA ALA A 97 -7.26 -0.31 -7.78
C ALA A 97 -7.36 -1.66 -7.05
N LYS A 98 -6.20 -2.19 -6.60
CA LYS A 98 -6.11 -3.40 -5.77
C LYS A 98 -5.65 -3.13 -4.35
N PHE A 99 -5.01 -1.99 -4.12
CA PHE A 99 -4.51 -1.56 -2.83
C PHE A 99 -5.06 -0.19 -2.44
N VAL A 100 -5.34 -0.05 -1.14
CA VAL A 100 -5.51 1.24 -0.47
C VAL A 100 -4.49 1.28 0.65
N TRP A 101 -3.48 2.14 0.52
CA TRP A 101 -2.48 2.35 1.57
C TRP A 101 -2.90 3.52 2.44
N LEU A 102 -2.87 3.32 3.75
CA LEU A 102 -3.00 4.39 4.73
C LEU A 102 -1.83 5.37 4.64
N PRO A 103 -1.94 6.55 5.29
CA PRO A 103 -0.92 7.58 5.21
C PRO A 103 0.48 7.04 5.49
N THR A 104 1.46 7.57 4.77
CA THR A 104 2.88 7.15 4.85
C THR A 104 3.69 8.25 5.55
N ALA A 105 4.55 8.98 4.84
CA ALA A 105 5.28 10.12 5.39
C ALA A 105 4.37 11.27 5.90
N TRP A 106 3.07 11.19 5.59
CA TRP A 106 2.03 12.09 6.08
C TRP A 106 1.08 11.43 7.10
N SER A 107 1.41 10.26 7.62
CA SER A 107 0.74 9.74 8.81
C SER A 107 1.02 10.67 9.98
N ALA A 108 0.06 10.78 10.91
CA ALA A 108 0.25 11.56 12.11
C ALA A 108 1.47 11.07 12.92
N ASN A 109 1.73 9.76 12.95
CA ASN A 109 2.95 9.19 13.53
C ASN A 109 4.25 9.73 12.90
N ASP A 110 4.41 9.65 11.57
CA ASP A 110 5.61 10.18 10.90
C ASP A 110 5.76 11.69 11.09
N ARG A 111 4.66 12.43 10.94
CA ARG A 111 4.67 13.90 11.07
C ARG A 111 5.04 14.33 12.49
N ARG A 112 4.49 13.69 13.53
CA ARG A 112 4.85 13.94 14.93
C ARG A 112 6.32 13.65 15.22
N ARG A 113 6.86 12.54 14.69
CA ARG A 113 8.29 12.21 14.79
C ARG A 113 9.19 13.25 14.10
N ALA A 114 8.68 13.88 13.05
CA ALA A 114 9.35 15.00 12.36
C ALA A 114 9.09 16.38 13.02
N GLY A 115 8.40 16.45 14.16
CA GLY A 115 8.11 17.70 14.86
C GLY A 115 6.95 18.50 14.27
N HIS A 116 6.05 17.86 13.53
CA HIS A 116 4.89 18.48 12.90
C HIS A 116 3.56 17.87 13.40
N ASN A 117 2.48 18.65 13.34
CA ASN A 117 1.14 18.25 13.81
C ASN A 117 0.07 18.34 12.72
N ASP A 118 0.45 18.17 11.46
CA ASP A 118 -0.39 18.27 10.26
C ASP A 118 -0.49 16.93 9.51
N GLY A 119 -0.20 15.83 10.20
CA GLY A 119 -0.38 14.50 9.65
C GLY A 119 -1.84 14.07 9.63
N VAL A 120 -2.14 13.13 8.74
CA VAL A 120 -3.46 12.53 8.62
C VAL A 120 -3.67 11.59 9.80
N GLU A 121 -4.59 11.97 10.69
CA GLU A 121 -5.02 11.16 11.83
C GLU A 121 -5.91 10.01 11.35
N THR A 122 -5.57 8.79 11.77
CA THR A 122 -6.36 7.58 11.48
C THR A 122 -7.05 7.04 12.73
N VAL A 123 -6.49 7.32 13.90
CA VAL A 123 -6.97 6.92 15.21
C VAL A 123 -6.95 8.14 16.13
N VAL A 124 -8.07 8.41 16.79
CA VAL A 124 -8.20 9.46 17.82
C VAL A 124 -8.86 8.83 19.04
N ASP A 125 -8.31 9.08 20.23
CA ASP A 125 -8.79 8.51 21.49
C ASP A 125 -8.98 6.98 21.46
N GLY A 126 -8.03 6.28 20.82
CA GLY A 126 -8.02 4.82 20.70
C GLY A 126 -9.08 4.26 19.74
N LYS A 127 -9.73 5.10 18.92
CA LYS A 127 -10.75 4.68 17.96
C LYS A 127 -10.40 5.14 16.56
N VAL A 128 -10.67 4.27 15.58
CA VAL A 128 -10.57 4.63 14.16
C VAL A 128 -11.52 5.78 13.84
N VAL A 129 -11.03 6.80 13.13
CA VAL A 129 -11.83 7.97 12.76
C VAL A 129 -12.96 7.59 11.78
N PRO A 130 -14.12 8.27 11.81
CA PRO A 130 -15.28 7.89 10.99
C PRO A 130 -14.98 7.80 9.48
N ALA A 131 -14.14 8.71 8.96
CA ALA A 131 -13.74 8.69 7.56
C ALA A 131 -13.01 7.40 7.17
N LEU A 132 -12.12 6.90 8.04
CA LEU A 132 -11.43 5.63 7.80
C LEU A 132 -12.40 4.44 7.93
N VAL A 133 -13.35 4.45 8.85
CA VAL A 133 -14.37 3.39 8.95
C VAL A 133 -15.13 3.22 7.62
N SER A 134 -15.55 4.32 6.99
CA SER A 134 -16.23 4.26 5.68
C SER A 134 -15.32 3.68 4.58
N ILE A 135 -14.04 4.04 4.58
CA ILE A 135 -13.05 3.50 3.63
C ILE A 135 -12.82 1.99 3.88
N LEU A 136 -12.74 1.55 5.14
CA LEU A 136 -12.57 0.13 5.48
C LEU A 136 -13.74 -0.72 4.99
N LYS A 137 -14.98 -0.23 5.10
CA LYS A 137 -16.16 -0.90 4.53
C LYS A 137 -16.04 -1.05 3.02
N LEU A 138 -15.66 0.02 2.32
CA LEU A 138 -15.46 -0.02 0.88
C LEU A 138 -14.36 -1.00 0.46
N ILE A 139 -13.26 -1.06 1.22
CA ILE A 139 -12.19 -2.05 1.03
C ILE A 139 -12.73 -3.48 1.17
N ALA A 140 -13.55 -3.74 2.20
CA ALA A 140 -14.15 -5.04 2.44
C ALA A 140 -15.13 -5.44 1.32
N GLU A 141 -16.05 -4.55 0.96
CA GLU A 141 -17.05 -4.74 -0.11
C GLU A 141 -16.41 -5.10 -1.45
N HIS A 142 -15.26 -4.50 -1.76
CA HIS A 142 -14.55 -4.70 -3.03
C HIS A 142 -13.35 -5.66 -2.94
N ASN A 143 -13.15 -6.32 -1.78
CA ASN A 143 -12.08 -7.29 -1.54
C ASN A 143 -10.66 -6.76 -1.90
N LEU A 144 -10.42 -5.50 -1.55
CA LEU A 144 -9.16 -4.80 -1.75
C LEU A 144 -8.16 -5.14 -0.63
N VAL A 145 -6.89 -4.81 -0.87
CA VAL A 145 -5.85 -4.92 0.15
C VAL A 145 -5.69 -3.60 0.89
N LEU A 146 -5.78 -3.66 2.22
CA LEU A 146 -5.42 -2.55 3.10
C LEU A 146 -3.91 -2.61 3.40
N GLY A 147 -3.18 -1.55 3.08
CA GLY A 147 -1.81 -1.37 3.55
C GLY A 147 -1.78 -0.40 4.74
N THR A 148 -1.14 -0.77 5.85
CA THR A 148 -1.10 0.08 7.06
C THR A 148 -0.27 1.35 6.91
N GLY A 149 0.47 1.53 5.82
CA GLY A 149 1.28 2.75 5.65
C GLY A 149 2.32 2.87 6.76
N HIS A 150 2.47 4.06 7.36
CA HIS A 150 3.45 4.31 8.42
C HIS A 150 2.79 4.63 9.77
N LEU A 151 1.66 3.97 10.06
CA LEU A 151 1.05 4.05 11.39
C LEU A 151 2.02 3.56 12.48
N SER A 152 1.88 4.11 13.68
CA SER A 152 2.56 3.54 14.85
C SER A 152 2.06 2.12 15.14
N PRO A 153 2.78 1.33 15.97
CA PRO A 153 2.34 -0.02 16.30
C PRO A 153 0.98 -0.04 17.01
N ALA A 154 0.74 0.92 17.91
CA ALA A 154 -0.53 1.05 18.62
C ALA A 154 -1.69 1.42 17.68
N GLU A 155 -1.49 2.39 16.78
CA GLU A 155 -2.49 2.74 15.76
C GLU A 155 -2.76 1.56 14.81
N SER A 156 -1.72 0.81 14.43
CA SER A 156 -1.85 -0.37 13.56
C SER A 156 -2.73 -1.44 14.19
N LEU A 157 -2.56 -1.74 15.48
CA LEU A 157 -3.42 -2.71 16.19
C LEU A 157 -4.89 -2.29 16.18
N VAL A 158 -5.17 -1.03 16.51
CA VAL A 158 -6.53 -0.47 16.52
C VAL A 158 -7.17 -0.53 15.13
N VAL A 159 -6.41 -0.12 14.10
CA VAL A 159 -6.90 -0.11 12.72
C VAL A 159 -7.11 -1.50 12.17
N VAL A 160 -6.19 -2.44 12.41
CA VAL A 160 -6.32 -3.83 11.94
C VAL A 160 -7.50 -4.53 12.60
N ALA A 161 -7.71 -4.33 13.90
CA ALA A 161 -8.86 -4.87 14.61
C ALA A 161 -10.19 -4.33 14.03
N GLU A 162 -10.28 -3.02 13.80
CA GLU A 162 -11.48 -2.42 13.21
C GLU A 162 -11.65 -2.85 11.73
N ALA A 163 -10.58 -2.95 10.96
CA ALA A 163 -10.62 -3.42 9.57
C ALA A 163 -11.19 -4.84 9.48
N ARG A 164 -10.75 -5.75 10.35
CA ARG A 164 -11.30 -7.11 10.44
C ARG A 164 -12.78 -7.09 10.83
N LYS A 165 -13.17 -6.26 11.80
CA LYS A 165 -14.58 -6.08 12.19
C LYS A 165 -15.45 -5.57 11.05
N GLN A 166 -14.93 -4.71 10.18
CA GLN A 166 -15.63 -4.24 8.97
C GLN A 166 -15.58 -5.25 7.81
N GLY A 167 -14.92 -6.41 7.98
CA GLY A 167 -14.89 -7.49 6.99
C GLY A 167 -13.70 -7.47 6.03
N VAL A 168 -12.68 -6.61 6.25
CA VAL A 168 -11.49 -6.57 5.40
C VAL A 168 -10.73 -7.90 5.48
N GLN A 169 -10.54 -8.56 4.34
CA GLN A 169 -9.92 -9.88 4.26
C GLN A 169 -8.41 -9.84 4.07
N LYS A 170 -7.90 -8.80 3.39
CA LYS A 170 -6.48 -8.70 2.99
C LYS A 170 -5.85 -7.47 3.62
N ILE A 171 -4.90 -7.70 4.51
CA ILE A 171 -4.20 -6.64 5.23
C ILE A 171 -2.70 -6.88 5.10
N VAL A 172 -1.96 -5.84 4.77
CA VAL A 172 -0.49 -5.84 4.74
C VAL A 172 0.01 -4.82 5.75
N VAL A 173 0.69 -5.30 6.78
CA VAL A 173 1.43 -4.43 7.71
C VAL A 173 2.68 -3.95 6.98
N ASN A 174 2.73 -2.66 6.65
CA ASN A 174 3.84 -2.10 5.89
C ASN A 174 5.01 -1.74 6.81
N HIS A 175 6.21 -2.09 6.35
CA HIS A 175 7.49 -1.65 6.93
C HIS A 175 7.58 -1.78 8.47
N PRO A 176 7.23 -2.93 9.07
CA PRO A 176 7.17 -3.04 10.53
C PRO A 176 8.52 -2.73 11.22
N GLU A 177 9.63 -3.01 10.55
CA GLU A 177 10.99 -2.71 11.01
C GLU A 177 11.50 -1.30 10.65
N TRP A 178 10.76 -0.52 9.86
CA TRP A 178 11.20 0.82 9.48
C TRP A 178 11.14 1.76 10.67
N THR A 179 12.10 2.67 10.76
CA THR A 179 12.34 3.49 11.97
C THR A 179 11.13 4.30 12.40
N SER A 180 10.24 4.70 11.50
CA SER A 180 9.02 5.42 11.89
C SER A 180 7.90 4.52 12.41
N VAL A 181 7.87 3.24 12.04
CA VAL A 181 6.91 2.27 12.57
C VAL A 181 7.49 1.65 13.86
N ASP A 182 8.72 1.16 13.80
CA ASP A 182 9.50 0.63 14.94
C ASP A 182 8.75 -0.43 15.75
N MET A 183 8.21 -1.42 15.04
CA MET A 183 7.40 -2.48 15.62
C MET A 183 8.27 -3.62 16.14
N SER A 184 8.13 -3.92 17.43
CA SER A 184 8.77 -5.08 18.04
C SER A 184 8.26 -6.40 17.43
N ILE A 185 9.07 -7.47 17.50
CA ILE A 185 8.66 -8.81 17.06
C ILE A 185 7.39 -9.29 17.77
N ALA A 186 7.19 -8.91 19.04
CA ALA A 186 5.97 -9.24 19.79
C ALA A 186 4.73 -8.61 19.15
N GLN A 187 4.79 -7.32 18.81
CA GLN A 187 3.70 -6.61 18.14
C GLN A 187 3.47 -7.13 16.71
N GLN A 188 4.52 -7.50 15.99
CA GLN A 188 4.40 -8.14 14.67
C GLN A 188 3.63 -9.47 14.76
N ARG A 189 3.92 -10.29 15.78
CA ARG A 189 3.21 -11.54 16.05
C ARG A 189 1.75 -11.31 16.44
N GLU A 190 1.48 -10.28 17.23
CA GLU A 190 0.12 -9.90 17.60
C GLU A 190 -0.71 -9.52 16.38
N LEU A 191 -0.16 -8.69 15.48
CA LEU A 191 -0.84 -8.34 14.23
C LEU A 191 -1.01 -9.53 13.28
N ALA A 192 -0.01 -10.42 13.21
CA ALA A 192 -0.11 -11.63 12.40
C ALA A 192 -1.22 -12.59 12.87
N ALA A 193 -1.60 -12.53 14.16
CA ALA A 193 -2.69 -13.34 14.69
C ALA A 193 -4.08 -12.93 14.16
N PHE A 194 -4.21 -11.76 13.52
CA PHE A 194 -5.43 -11.35 12.84
C PHE A 194 -5.64 -12.06 11.49
N GLY A 195 -4.73 -12.97 11.08
CA GLY A 195 -4.74 -13.68 9.80
C GLY A 195 -4.25 -12.83 8.63
#